data_AF-A0A6B1AAX9-F1
#
_entry.id   AF-A0A6B1AAX9-F1
#
_cell.length_a   1.000
_cell.length_b   1.000
_cell.length_c   1.000
_cell.angle_alpha   90.00
_cell.angle_beta   90.00
_cell.angle_gamma   90.00
#
_symmetry.space_group_name_H-M   'P 1'
#
loop_
_entity.id
_entity.type
_entity.pdbx_description
1 polymer ?
#
loop_
_entity_poly.entity_id
_entity_poly.type
_entity_poly.pdbx_seq_one_letter_code
_entity_poly.pdbx_strand_id
1 'polypeptide(L)'
;MSTAHHPFAAYEEHQLVHRARELEPMIRACADEIEARGSVTPDVIDAITDRGLFRMNIPGRSYGEQAHPLVVFHVIEALAHADASTAWVVMIASEVSLLAAWLPNAVLSQMIGGEEPGGPRCRIVGSSRVMTTAQADVSGYRLSGRLNFVSGVEHATHIVATFVDFDDQVRFALLPQRAGKVIKTWDAMGLQGTGSHDWELEDAFVQQGHTWAALDQPAAEGPQWRVPDRSLVAWIANAGHAVGTAQGALDDLANAASEATTGDSSALRERERFRLDFARAQAEVAAARAFVQEAWTRAWPSVEAGEPDASQLARCRLANVHAVHASADAVERLFRASGTNAARRSWTLERRWRDLQTARQHGAALEWNFDAGARPMLGLPARRAR
;
A
#
# COMPACT_ATOMS: atom_id res chain seq x y z
N MET A 1 -31.12 -25.47 -0.92
CA MET A 1 -30.54 -24.12 -0.78
C MET A 1 -29.14 -24.19 -1.32
N SER A 2 -28.91 -23.66 -2.52
CA SER A 2 -27.58 -23.60 -3.11
C SER A 2 -26.73 -22.69 -2.23
N THR A 3 -25.64 -23.21 -1.67
CA THR A 3 -24.59 -22.38 -1.05
C THR A 3 -23.98 -21.56 -2.18
N ALA A 4 -24.55 -20.39 -2.44
CA ALA A 4 -23.98 -19.41 -3.34
C ALA A 4 -22.53 -19.20 -2.87
N HIS A 5 -21.57 -19.70 -3.63
CA HIS A 5 -20.17 -19.51 -3.34
C HIS A 5 -19.93 -18.00 -3.34
N HIS A 6 -19.49 -17.46 -2.20
CA HIS A 6 -19.09 -16.07 -2.10
C HIS A 6 -17.99 -15.84 -3.16
N PRO A 7 -18.24 -15.01 -4.20
CA PRO A 7 -17.41 -15.00 -5.41
C PRO A 7 -15.97 -14.53 -5.15
N PHE A 8 -15.70 -13.98 -3.96
CA PHE A 8 -14.40 -13.50 -3.52
C PHE A 8 -13.74 -14.39 -2.46
N ALA A 9 -14.39 -15.48 -2.03
CA ALA A 9 -13.89 -16.35 -0.95
C ALA A 9 -12.47 -16.86 -1.23
N ALA A 10 -12.18 -17.26 -2.48
CA ALA A 10 -10.86 -17.74 -2.87
C ALA A 10 -9.73 -16.72 -2.62
N TYR A 11 -10.02 -15.41 -2.71
CA TYR A 11 -9.05 -14.37 -2.41
C TYR A 11 -8.97 -14.07 -0.92
N GLU A 12 -10.11 -14.08 -0.21
CA GLU A 12 -10.20 -13.80 1.23
C GLU A 12 -9.67 -14.94 2.11
N GLU A 13 -9.73 -16.18 1.61
CA GLU A 13 -9.25 -17.41 2.27
C GLU A 13 -7.84 -17.79 1.81
N HIS A 14 -7.17 -16.92 1.05
CA HIS A 14 -5.80 -17.15 0.61
C HIS A 14 -4.85 -17.19 1.83
N GLN A 15 -3.86 -18.07 1.81
CA GLN A 15 -2.95 -18.29 2.94
C GLN A 15 -2.24 -17.00 3.41
N LEU A 16 -1.85 -16.12 2.48
CA LEU A 16 -1.27 -14.81 2.83
C LEU A 16 -2.22 -13.93 3.65
N VAL A 17 -3.53 -13.96 3.35
CA VAL A 17 -4.54 -13.21 4.09
C VAL A 17 -4.70 -13.79 5.49
N HIS A 18 -4.70 -15.13 5.63
CA HIS A 18 -4.71 -15.78 6.95
C HIS A 18 -3.51 -15.37 7.79
N ARG A 19 -2.30 -15.42 7.21
CA ARG A 19 -1.08 -14.98 7.90
C ARG A 19 -1.14 -13.51 8.35
N ALA A 20 -1.74 -12.63 7.54
CA ALA A 20 -1.95 -11.23 7.91
C ALA A 20 -2.94 -11.08 9.09
N ARG A 21 -4.07 -11.81 9.07
CA ARG A 21 -5.07 -11.80 10.14
C ARG A 21 -4.50 -12.33 11.47
N GLU A 22 -3.64 -13.34 11.43
CA GLU A 22 -2.98 -13.88 12.63
C GLU A 22 -2.10 -12.85 13.37
N LEU A 23 -1.66 -11.79 12.69
CA LEU A 23 -0.85 -10.73 13.28
C LEU A 23 -1.67 -9.65 13.98
N GLU A 24 -2.98 -9.60 13.76
CA GLU A 24 -3.84 -8.52 14.28
C GLU A 24 -3.68 -8.30 15.79
N PRO A 25 -3.72 -9.32 16.66
CA PRO A 25 -3.58 -9.10 18.11
C PRO A 25 -2.24 -8.45 18.49
N MET A 26 -1.15 -8.87 17.84
CA MET A 26 0.19 -8.34 18.09
C MET A 26 0.32 -6.89 17.61
N ILE A 27 -0.18 -6.60 16.41
CA ILE A 27 -0.14 -5.25 15.83
C ILE A 27 -0.97 -4.30 16.69
N ARG A 28 -2.19 -4.68 17.08
CA ARG A 28 -3.06 -3.88 17.96
C ARG A 28 -2.41 -3.59 19.31
N ALA A 29 -1.74 -4.58 19.90
CA ALA A 29 -1.02 -4.40 21.16
C ALA A 29 0.15 -3.41 21.06
N CYS A 30 0.75 -3.26 19.88
CA CYS A 30 1.87 -2.34 19.64
C CYS A 30 1.44 -0.97 19.09
N ALA A 31 0.17 -0.76 18.72
CA ALA A 31 -0.26 0.41 17.94
C ALA A 31 0.08 1.76 18.60
N ASP A 32 -0.06 1.88 19.93
CA ASP A 32 0.28 3.11 20.65
C ASP A 32 1.79 3.35 20.73
N GLU A 33 2.60 2.28 20.83
CA GLU A 33 4.07 2.37 20.76
C GLU A 33 4.51 2.77 19.36
N ILE A 34 3.91 2.19 18.32
CA ILE A 34 4.19 2.48 16.90
C ILE A 34 3.97 3.97 16.61
N GLU A 35 2.84 4.54 17.06
CA GLU A 35 2.55 5.98 16.94
C GLU A 35 3.60 6.81 17.70
N ALA A 36 3.85 6.50 18.98
CA ALA A 36 4.77 7.27 19.82
C ALA A 36 6.23 7.24 19.33
N ARG A 37 6.66 6.10 18.79
CA ARG A 37 8.00 5.90 18.23
C ARG A 37 8.17 6.57 16.86
N GLY A 38 7.07 6.79 16.13
CA GLY A 38 7.10 7.24 14.74
C GLY A 38 7.70 6.20 13.78
N SER A 39 7.63 4.91 14.15
CA SER A 39 8.17 3.79 13.37
C SER A 39 7.56 2.48 13.88
N VAL A 40 7.23 1.55 12.99
CA VAL A 40 6.74 0.21 13.35
C VAL A 40 7.76 -0.49 14.25
N THR A 41 7.31 -1.25 15.26
CA THR A 41 8.22 -1.95 16.17
C THR A 41 8.99 -3.05 15.43
N PRO A 42 10.27 -3.31 15.79
CA PRO A 42 11.06 -4.38 15.18
C PRO A 42 10.37 -5.74 15.23
N ASP A 43 9.73 -6.08 16.37
CA ASP A 43 9.04 -7.36 16.55
C ASP A 43 7.90 -7.54 15.54
N VAL A 44 7.11 -6.49 15.28
CA VAL A 44 6.04 -6.53 14.27
C VAL A 44 6.63 -6.67 12.86
N ILE A 45 7.71 -5.96 12.55
CA ILE A 45 8.40 -6.06 11.26
C ILE A 45 8.96 -7.46 11.03
N ASP A 46 9.57 -8.08 12.04
CA ASP A 46 10.08 -9.44 11.96
C ASP A 46 8.94 -10.45 11.79
N ALA A 47 7.85 -10.31 12.56
CA ALA A 47 6.69 -11.18 12.45
C ALA A 47 6.00 -11.12 11.08
N ILE A 48 5.96 -9.94 10.45
CA ILE A 48 5.47 -9.74 9.07
C ILE A 48 6.43 -10.35 8.05
N THR A 49 7.73 -10.19 8.27
CA THR A 49 8.79 -10.76 7.42
C THR A 49 8.71 -12.28 7.40
N ASP A 50 8.63 -12.91 8.57
CA ASP A 50 8.66 -14.36 8.72
C ASP A 50 7.39 -15.03 8.14
N ARG A 51 6.30 -14.27 8.00
CA ARG A 51 5.06 -14.70 7.33
C ARG A 51 5.09 -14.50 5.80
N GLY A 52 6.15 -13.90 5.29
CA GLY A 52 6.34 -13.66 3.86
C GLY A 52 5.45 -12.55 3.29
N LEU A 53 4.94 -11.63 4.12
CA LEU A 53 4.04 -10.58 3.61
C LEU A 53 4.80 -9.50 2.83
N PHE A 54 6.07 -9.24 3.16
CA PHE A 54 6.92 -8.32 2.38
C PHE A 54 7.33 -8.86 1.01
N ARG A 55 7.22 -10.18 0.77
CA ARG A 55 7.57 -10.82 -0.50
C ARG A 55 6.38 -11.08 -1.42
N MET A 56 5.18 -10.62 -1.05
CA MET A 56 3.96 -10.97 -1.79
C MET A 56 3.97 -10.52 -3.26
N ASN A 57 4.67 -9.43 -3.56
CA ASN A 57 4.81 -8.88 -4.91
C ASN A 57 6.23 -8.91 -5.47
N ILE A 58 7.17 -9.56 -4.77
CA ILE A 58 8.52 -9.74 -5.31
C ILE A 58 8.45 -10.63 -6.56
N PRO A 59 9.03 -10.20 -7.70
CA PRO A 59 9.08 -11.01 -8.91
C PRO A 59 9.95 -12.25 -8.72
N GLY A 60 9.46 -13.44 -9.11
CA GLY A 60 10.24 -14.68 -9.11
C GLY A 60 9.58 -15.74 -8.23
N ARG A 61 9.01 -16.79 -8.84
CA ARG A 61 8.21 -17.80 -8.12
C ARG A 61 9.01 -18.66 -7.13
N SER A 62 10.34 -18.66 -7.22
CA SER A 62 11.20 -19.42 -6.31
C SER A 62 11.40 -18.72 -4.95
N TYR A 63 11.12 -17.42 -4.84
CA TYR A 63 11.40 -16.63 -3.64
C TYR A 63 10.36 -15.54 -3.32
N GLY A 64 9.56 -15.10 -4.29
CA GLY A 64 8.41 -14.21 -4.13
C GLY A 64 7.10 -14.94 -4.45
N GLU A 65 5.98 -14.39 -3.97
CA GLU A 65 4.67 -15.06 -4.11
C GLU A 65 3.97 -14.71 -5.43
N GLN A 66 4.31 -13.56 -6.05
CA GLN A 66 3.61 -13.02 -7.22
C GLN A 66 2.07 -13.02 -7.04
N ALA A 67 1.61 -12.54 -5.89
CA ALA A 67 0.23 -12.68 -5.47
C ALA A 67 -0.75 -11.98 -6.42
N HIS A 68 -1.94 -12.57 -6.55
CA HIS A 68 -3.05 -11.94 -7.27
C HIS A 68 -3.39 -10.58 -6.64
N PRO A 69 -3.73 -9.53 -7.41
CA PRO A 69 -4.00 -8.19 -6.86
C PRO A 69 -5.05 -8.17 -5.75
N LEU A 70 -6.14 -8.94 -5.88
CA LEU A 70 -7.16 -9.05 -4.83
C LEU A 70 -6.65 -9.76 -3.55
N VAL A 71 -5.66 -10.65 -3.66
CA VAL A 71 -5.01 -11.21 -2.47
C VAL A 71 -4.19 -10.11 -1.78
N VAL A 72 -3.44 -9.31 -2.53
CA VAL A 72 -2.70 -8.15 -1.99
C VAL A 72 -3.65 -7.17 -1.31
N PHE A 73 -4.78 -6.84 -1.95
CA PHE A 73 -5.83 -6.01 -1.35
C PHE A 73 -6.25 -6.54 0.02
N HIS A 74 -6.58 -7.84 0.13
CA HIS A 74 -7.04 -8.44 1.38
C HIS A 74 -5.95 -8.58 2.45
N VAL A 75 -4.69 -8.81 2.06
CA VAL A 75 -3.55 -8.78 2.99
C VAL A 75 -3.42 -7.40 3.62
N ILE A 76 -3.41 -6.35 2.80
CA ILE A 76 -3.26 -4.98 3.30
C ILE A 76 -4.50 -4.53 4.08
N GLU A 77 -5.71 -4.92 3.64
CA GLU A 77 -6.96 -4.68 4.37
C GLU A 77 -6.90 -5.27 5.80
N ALA A 78 -6.46 -6.53 5.93
CA ALA A 78 -6.34 -7.18 7.23
C ALA A 78 -5.32 -6.49 8.16
N LEU A 79 -4.17 -6.09 7.62
CA LEU A 79 -3.17 -5.34 8.40
C LEU A 79 -3.68 -3.96 8.81
N ALA A 80 -4.36 -3.25 7.90
CA ALA A 80 -4.82 -1.88 8.12
C ALA A 80 -5.97 -1.80 9.12
N HIS A 81 -6.79 -2.84 9.18
CA HIS A 81 -7.77 -3.03 10.25
C HIS A 81 -7.12 -3.00 11.63
N ALA A 82 -5.95 -3.64 11.79
CA ALA A 82 -5.18 -3.61 13.02
C ALA A 82 -4.50 -2.25 13.25
N ASP A 83 -3.69 -1.78 12.30
CA ASP A 83 -2.97 -0.50 12.37
C ASP A 83 -2.66 0.05 10.96
N ALA A 84 -3.01 1.31 10.72
CA ALA A 84 -2.85 1.94 9.42
C ALA A 84 -1.37 2.15 9.05
N SER A 85 -0.52 2.51 10.01
CA SER A 85 0.91 2.75 9.75
C SER A 85 1.65 1.47 9.37
N THR A 86 1.41 0.38 10.11
CA THR A 86 1.97 -0.95 9.83
C THR A 86 1.58 -1.43 8.45
N ALA A 87 0.28 -1.34 8.11
CA ALA A 87 -0.21 -1.74 6.80
C ALA A 87 0.38 -0.90 5.67
N TRP A 88 0.56 0.41 5.89
CA TRP A 88 1.18 1.32 4.92
C TRP A 88 2.63 0.92 4.61
N VAL A 89 3.41 0.52 5.61
CA VAL A 89 4.79 0.03 5.39
C VAL A 89 4.81 -1.21 4.51
N VAL A 90 3.92 -2.18 4.76
CA VAL A 90 3.81 -3.39 3.93
C VAL A 90 3.28 -3.06 2.53
N MET A 91 2.32 -2.13 2.44
CA MET A 91 1.75 -1.64 1.18
C MET A 91 2.85 -1.02 0.30
N ILE A 92 3.62 -0.07 0.81
CA ILE A 92 4.72 0.57 0.05
C ILE A 92 5.76 -0.47 -0.37
N ALA A 93 6.13 -1.39 0.53
CA ALA A 93 7.07 -2.44 0.17
C ALA A 93 6.56 -3.33 -0.97
N SER A 94 5.27 -3.65 -0.95
CA SER A 94 4.57 -4.41 -1.99
C SER A 94 4.55 -3.66 -3.33
N GLU A 95 4.26 -2.36 -3.31
CA GLU A 95 4.23 -1.51 -4.51
C GLU A 95 5.61 -1.38 -5.15
N VAL A 96 6.62 -1.09 -4.34
CA VAL A 96 7.98 -0.87 -4.83
C VAL A 96 8.60 -2.17 -5.33
N SER A 97 8.29 -3.31 -4.69
CA SER A 97 8.76 -4.63 -5.14
C SER A 97 8.32 -4.96 -6.57
N LEU A 98 7.16 -4.48 -7.03
CA LEU A 98 6.72 -4.66 -8.42
C LEU A 98 7.67 -4.01 -9.43
N LEU A 99 8.37 -2.94 -9.06
CA LEU A 99 9.33 -2.25 -9.93
C LEU A 99 10.58 -3.09 -10.19
N ALA A 100 10.92 -4.03 -9.30
CA ALA A 100 12.08 -4.91 -9.46
C ALA A 100 11.92 -5.94 -10.60
N ALA A 101 10.73 -6.04 -11.21
CA ALA A 101 10.42 -7.01 -12.27
C ALA A 101 11.21 -6.84 -13.56
N TRP A 102 11.90 -5.72 -13.72
CA TRP A 102 12.74 -5.42 -14.88
C TRP A 102 14.19 -5.86 -14.70
N LEU A 103 14.60 -6.19 -13.47
CA LEU A 103 15.88 -6.85 -13.26
C LEU A 103 15.80 -8.29 -13.76
N PRO A 104 16.84 -8.80 -14.43
CA PRO A 104 16.94 -10.22 -14.72
C PRO A 104 16.75 -11.03 -13.43
N ASN A 105 15.94 -12.08 -13.47
CA ASN A 105 15.55 -12.84 -12.27
C ASN A 105 16.78 -13.33 -11.47
N ALA A 106 17.84 -13.79 -12.14
CA ALA A 106 19.09 -14.20 -11.49
C ALA A 106 19.76 -13.04 -10.73
N VAL A 107 19.77 -11.83 -11.30
CA VAL A 107 20.34 -10.63 -10.66
C VAL A 107 19.51 -10.25 -9.45
N LEU A 108 18.18 -10.17 -9.60
CA LEU A 108 17.28 -9.85 -8.48
C LEU A 108 17.44 -10.85 -7.33
N SER A 109 17.39 -12.16 -7.64
CA SER A 109 17.57 -13.24 -6.67
C SER A 109 18.87 -13.10 -5.89
N GLN A 110 20.00 -12.85 -6.58
CA GLN A 110 21.29 -12.63 -5.95
C GLN A 110 21.29 -11.42 -5.02
N MET A 111 20.70 -10.30 -5.46
CA MET A 111 20.70 -9.05 -4.68
C MET A 111 19.90 -9.17 -3.39
N ILE A 112 18.77 -9.88 -3.41
CA ILE A 112 17.85 -9.93 -2.26
C ILE A 112 18.03 -11.16 -1.37
N GLY A 113 18.98 -12.05 -1.68
CA GLY A 113 19.17 -13.30 -0.94
C GLY A 113 18.11 -14.35 -1.25
N GLY A 114 17.65 -14.44 -2.51
CA GLY A 114 16.57 -15.33 -2.95
C GLY A 114 16.85 -16.82 -2.76
N GLU A 115 18.11 -17.23 -2.60
CA GLU A 115 18.53 -18.62 -2.37
C GLU A 115 18.53 -19.03 -0.89
N GLU A 116 18.24 -18.10 0.04
CA GLU A 116 18.23 -18.38 1.48
C GLU A 116 17.10 -19.35 1.87
N PRO A 117 17.35 -20.32 2.78
CA PRO A 117 16.31 -21.20 3.30
C PRO A 117 15.16 -20.41 3.96
N GLY A 118 13.93 -20.64 3.52
CA GLY A 118 12.75 -19.87 3.95
C GLY A 118 12.40 -18.69 3.02
N GLY A 119 13.28 -18.38 2.06
CA GLY A 119 13.17 -17.26 1.15
C GLY A 119 13.81 -15.98 1.72
N PRO A 120 13.92 -14.93 0.89
CA PRO A 120 14.64 -13.72 1.24
C PRO A 120 13.92 -12.97 2.36
N ARG A 121 14.63 -12.59 3.43
CA ARG A 121 14.14 -11.63 4.44
C ARG A 121 14.22 -10.19 3.91
N CYS A 122 13.70 -9.97 2.71
CA CYS A 122 13.83 -8.74 1.95
C CYS A 122 12.63 -7.81 2.17
N ARG A 123 12.94 -6.53 2.35
CA ARG A 123 12.01 -5.40 2.46
C ARG A 123 12.48 -4.33 1.49
N ILE A 124 11.91 -4.34 0.28
CA ILE A 124 12.23 -3.39 -0.79
C ILE A 124 11.28 -2.20 -0.65
N VAL A 125 11.81 -1.03 -0.33
CA VAL A 125 11.03 0.23 -0.32
C VAL A 125 11.71 1.24 -1.22
N GLY A 126 11.16 2.45 -1.37
CA GLY A 126 11.77 3.46 -2.22
C GLY A 126 10.80 4.56 -2.57
N SER A 127 11.20 5.39 -3.53
CA SER A 127 10.38 6.45 -4.09
C SER A 127 10.54 6.43 -5.60
N SER A 128 9.43 6.50 -6.32
CA SER A 128 9.44 6.55 -7.78
C SER A 128 9.75 7.94 -8.33
N ARG A 129 9.78 8.98 -7.48
CA ARG A 129 10.06 10.36 -7.88
C ARG A 129 11.54 10.52 -8.23
N VAL A 130 11.82 11.20 -9.35
CA VAL A 130 13.19 11.56 -9.74
C VAL A 130 13.74 12.58 -8.74
N MET A 131 14.54 12.11 -7.80
CA MET A 131 15.19 12.93 -6.76
C MET A 131 16.69 12.66 -6.63
N THR A 132 17.23 11.88 -7.58
CA THR A 132 18.65 11.56 -7.63
C THR A 132 19.19 11.84 -9.02
N THR A 133 20.46 12.22 -9.06
CA THR A 133 21.22 12.42 -10.29
C THR A 133 22.26 11.33 -10.44
N ALA A 134 22.66 11.05 -11.67
CA ALA A 134 23.70 10.08 -11.98
C ALA A 134 24.87 10.71 -12.70
N GLN A 135 26.08 10.28 -12.36
CA GLN A 135 27.27 10.44 -13.19
C GLN A 135 27.61 9.08 -13.80
N ALA A 136 28.02 9.07 -15.07
CA ALA A 136 28.48 7.86 -15.73
C ALA A 136 29.80 7.37 -15.12
N ASP A 137 29.93 6.06 -14.93
CA ASP A 137 31.15 5.36 -14.55
C ASP A 137 31.34 4.16 -15.50
N VAL A 138 32.55 3.62 -15.63
CA VAL A 138 32.96 2.65 -16.68
C VAL A 138 32.05 1.40 -16.74
N SER A 139 31.40 1.04 -15.64
CA SER A 139 30.54 -0.16 -15.54
C SER A 139 29.17 0.11 -14.91
N GLY A 140 28.75 1.38 -14.81
CA GLY A 140 27.52 1.73 -14.12
C GLY A 140 27.35 3.22 -13.89
N TYR A 141 26.78 3.56 -12.73
CA TYR A 141 26.42 4.93 -12.37
C TYR A 141 26.91 5.24 -10.96
N ARG A 142 27.26 6.51 -10.72
CA ARG A 142 27.38 7.06 -9.38
C ARG A 142 26.18 7.94 -9.07
N LEU A 143 25.43 7.54 -8.05
CA LEU A 143 24.17 8.18 -7.70
C LEU A 143 24.33 9.07 -6.48
N SER A 144 23.80 10.29 -6.57
CA SER A 144 23.70 11.23 -5.47
C SER A 144 22.30 11.82 -5.42
N GLY A 145 21.77 12.03 -4.22
CA GLY A 145 20.50 12.73 -4.03
C GLY A 145 19.77 12.27 -2.79
N ARG A 146 18.53 12.75 -2.65
CA ARG A 146 17.73 12.54 -1.45
C ARG A 146 16.29 12.19 -1.80
N LEU A 147 15.92 10.94 -1.54
CA LEU A 147 14.56 10.46 -1.70
C LEU A 147 13.74 10.89 -0.49
N ASN A 148 12.66 11.63 -0.70
CA ASN A 148 11.64 11.85 0.31
C ASN A 148 10.58 10.75 0.37
N PHE A 149 9.91 10.68 1.54
CA PHE A 149 8.76 9.81 1.81
C PHE A 149 9.04 8.32 1.63
N VAL A 150 10.19 7.84 2.12
CA VAL A 150 10.54 6.43 2.05
C VAL A 150 9.95 5.70 3.25
N SER A 151 8.66 5.33 3.15
CA SER A 151 7.95 4.62 4.24
C SER A 151 8.67 3.34 4.64
N GLY A 152 8.89 3.15 5.95
CA GLY A 152 9.56 1.97 6.50
C GLY A 152 11.07 1.90 6.22
N VAL A 153 11.71 3.01 5.83
CA VAL A 153 13.12 3.01 5.41
C VAL A 153 14.10 2.50 6.48
N GLU A 154 13.77 2.64 7.75
CA GLU A 154 14.60 2.10 8.84
C GLU A 154 14.61 0.57 8.90
N HIS A 155 13.54 -0.04 8.39
CA HIS A 155 13.35 -1.48 8.35
C HIS A 155 13.77 -2.06 7.00
N ALA A 156 13.98 -1.21 5.99
CA ALA A 156 14.29 -1.62 4.64
C ALA A 156 15.64 -2.35 4.56
N THR A 157 15.66 -3.42 3.77
CA THR A 157 16.93 -4.05 3.34
C THR A 157 17.45 -3.41 2.08
N HIS A 158 16.54 -2.98 1.20
CA HIS A 158 16.83 -2.49 -0.13
C HIS A 158 16.00 -1.26 -0.47
N ILE A 159 16.58 -0.36 -1.26
CA ILE A 159 15.98 0.87 -1.73
C ILE A 159 15.94 0.86 -3.26
N VAL A 160 14.76 1.11 -3.82
CA VAL A 160 14.63 1.50 -5.22
C VAL A 160 14.75 3.02 -5.33
N ALA A 161 15.79 3.48 -6.01
CA ALA A 161 16.04 4.89 -6.29
C ALA A 161 15.75 5.21 -7.76
N THR A 162 15.04 6.32 -8.02
CA THR A 162 14.82 6.82 -9.38
C THR A 162 15.79 7.96 -9.71
N PHE A 163 16.46 7.84 -10.85
CA PHE A 163 17.39 8.84 -11.38
C PHE A 163 17.14 9.10 -12.87
N VAL A 164 17.74 10.18 -13.38
CA VAL A 164 17.86 10.43 -14.82
C VAL A 164 19.30 10.14 -15.24
N ASP A 165 19.47 9.33 -16.27
CA ASP A 165 20.79 9.03 -16.83
C ASP A 165 21.26 10.12 -17.82
N PHE A 166 22.40 9.88 -18.47
CA PHE A 166 23.00 10.84 -19.40
C PHE A 166 22.27 10.95 -20.75
N ASP A 167 21.35 10.03 -21.05
CA ASP A 167 20.50 10.04 -22.24
C ASP A 167 19.11 10.62 -21.94
N ASP A 168 18.98 11.36 -20.82
CA ASP A 168 17.72 11.91 -20.29
C ASP A 168 16.64 10.85 -20.03
N GLN A 169 17.04 9.58 -19.79
CA GLN A 169 16.11 8.51 -19.48
C GLN A 169 15.89 8.38 -17.98
N VAL A 170 14.62 8.27 -17.59
CA VAL A 170 14.26 7.89 -16.22
C VAL A 170 14.60 6.41 -16.00
N ARG A 171 15.49 6.15 -15.04
CA ARG A 171 15.92 4.83 -14.63
C ARG A 171 15.65 4.59 -13.15
N PHE A 172 15.63 3.32 -12.79
CA PHE A 172 15.61 2.86 -11.42
C PHE A 172 16.90 2.11 -11.10
N ALA A 173 17.34 2.17 -9.85
CA ALA A 173 18.41 1.37 -9.29
C ALA A 173 17.91 0.66 -8.04
N LEU A 174 18.29 -0.61 -7.87
CA LEU A 174 18.13 -1.32 -6.61
C LEU A 174 19.46 -1.25 -5.83
N LEU A 175 19.43 -0.68 -4.63
CA LEU A 175 20.59 -0.56 -3.74
C LEU A 175 20.30 -1.21 -2.39
N PRO A 176 21.32 -1.73 -1.68
CA PRO A 176 21.14 -2.03 -0.27
C PRO A 176 20.91 -0.72 0.50
N GLN A 177 20.03 -0.75 1.51
CA GLN A 177 19.67 0.46 2.29
C GLN A 177 20.89 1.16 2.90
N ARG A 178 21.90 0.39 3.30
CA ARG A 178 23.17 0.87 3.86
C ARG A 178 24.06 1.65 2.88
N ALA A 179 23.71 1.70 1.59
CA ALA A 179 24.41 2.52 0.60
C ALA A 179 24.16 4.02 0.81
N GLY A 180 23.14 4.37 1.61
CA GLY A 180 22.82 5.74 1.99
C GLY A 180 22.54 5.85 3.49
N LYS A 181 21.99 6.99 3.88
CA LYS A 181 21.68 7.35 5.26
C LYS A 181 20.20 7.72 5.39
N VAL A 182 19.56 7.25 6.46
CA VAL A 182 18.21 7.69 6.81
C VAL A 182 18.29 9.07 7.46
N ILE A 183 17.51 10.02 6.92
CA ILE A 183 17.40 11.37 7.45
C ILE A 183 16.00 11.52 8.06
N LYS A 184 15.95 11.63 9.39
CA LYS A 184 14.71 11.70 10.17
C LYS A 184 13.91 12.98 9.86
N THR A 185 12.94 12.88 8.97
CA THR A 185 12.16 14.03 8.43
C THR A 185 10.65 13.90 8.57
N TRP A 186 10.16 12.77 9.08
CA TRP A 186 8.74 12.47 9.09
C TRP A 186 8.12 12.98 10.37
N ASP A 187 7.59 14.20 10.30
CA ASP A 187 6.77 14.86 11.31
C ASP A 187 5.43 15.22 10.66
N ALA A 188 4.49 14.27 10.67
CA ALA A 188 3.23 14.34 9.94
C ALA A 188 2.03 14.23 10.88
N MET A 189 0.87 14.72 10.43
CA MET A 189 -0.36 14.67 11.21
C MET A 189 -0.88 13.24 11.44
N GLY A 190 -0.70 12.34 10.46
CA GLY A 190 -1.11 10.95 10.53
C GLY A 190 -0.10 10.06 9.82
N LEU A 191 -0.33 8.75 9.87
CA LEU A 191 0.61 7.73 9.45
C LEU A 191 1.97 7.90 10.14
N GLN A 192 1.99 8.33 11.41
CA GLN A 192 3.21 8.68 12.12
C GLN A 192 4.14 7.47 12.24
N GLY A 193 3.57 6.31 12.57
CA GLY A 193 4.27 5.04 12.71
C GLY A 193 4.92 4.50 11.44
N THR A 194 4.66 5.11 10.26
CA THR A 194 5.30 4.68 9.01
C THR A 194 6.79 4.99 8.96
N GLY A 195 7.25 5.97 9.74
CA GLY A 195 8.63 6.43 9.70
C GLY A 195 9.05 6.77 8.26
N SER A 196 8.22 7.52 7.53
CA SER A 196 8.42 7.87 6.10
C SER A 196 9.50 8.92 5.90
N HIS A 197 10.64 8.67 6.53
CA HIS A 197 11.83 9.50 6.51
C HIS A 197 12.45 9.56 5.12
N ASP A 198 13.32 10.54 4.94
CA ASP A 198 14.09 10.64 3.71
C ASP A 198 15.28 9.67 3.75
N TRP A 199 15.77 9.30 2.58
CA TRP A 199 16.98 8.51 2.41
C TRP A 199 17.92 9.23 1.45
N GLU A 200 19.15 9.48 1.90
CA GLU A 200 20.14 10.24 1.16
C GLU A 200 21.36 9.38 0.83
N LEU A 201 21.82 9.45 -0.40
CA LEU A 201 23.02 8.78 -0.89
C LEU A 201 23.94 9.81 -1.53
N GLU A 202 25.25 9.62 -1.36
CA GLU A 202 26.27 10.49 -1.91
C GLU A 202 27.33 9.63 -2.60
N ASP A 203 27.48 9.85 -3.91
CA ASP A 203 28.46 9.19 -4.77
C ASP A 203 28.42 7.65 -4.69
N ALA A 204 27.23 7.08 -4.49
CA ALA A 204 27.09 5.63 -4.36
C ALA A 204 27.17 4.96 -5.73
N PHE A 205 28.13 4.06 -5.91
CA PHE A 205 28.27 3.29 -7.13
C PHE A 205 27.20 2.20 -7.27
N VAL A 206 26.57 2.13 -8.45
CA VAL A 206 25.60 1.11 -8.84
C VAL A 206 26.01 0.52 -10.17
N GLN A 207 26.15 -0.80 -10.22
CA GLN A 207 26.43 -1.53 -11.46
C GLN A 207 25.28 -1.37 -12.46
N GLN A 208 25.59 -1.24 -13.76
CA GLN A 208 24.57 -1.07 -14.79
C GLN A 208 23.51 -2.18 -14.76
N GLY A 209 23.91 -3.42 -14.50
CA GLY A 209 23.01 -4.58 -14.38
C GLY A 209 22.06 -4.55 -13.17
N HIS A 210 22.28 -3.67 -12.19
CA HIS A 210 21.39 -3.42 -11.06
C HIS A 210 20.41 -2.27 -11.32
N THR A 211 20.35 -1.78 -12.57
CA THR A 211 19.49 -0.68 -13.01
C THR A 211 18.62 -1.10 -14.19
N TRP A 212 17.50 -0.41 -14.38
CA TRP A 212 16.61 -0.61 -15.53
C TRP A 212 15.93 0.70 -15.92
N ALA A 213 15.62 0.88 -17.20
CA ALA A 213 14.88 2.06 -17.65
C ALA A 213 13.39 1.91 -17.35
N ALA A 214 12.72 3.03 -17.10
CA ALA A 214 11.28 3.03 -16.77
C ALA A 214 10.38 2.54 -17.91
N LEU A 215 10.87 2.59 -19.15
CA LEU A 215 10.16 2.23 -20.37
C LEU A 215 10.57 0.86 -20.95
N ASP A 216 11.50 0.15 -20.30
CA ASP A 216 11.91 -1.19 -20.72
C ASP A 216 10.74 -2.19 -20.60
N GLN A 217 10.93 -3.39 -21.16
CA GLN A 217 10.01 -4.50 -20.91
C GLN A 217 10.40 -5.24 -19.63
N PRO A 218 9.43 -5.72 -18.84
CA PRO A 218 9.71 -6.50 -17.63
C PRO A 218 10.42 -7.81 -18.00
N ALA A 219 11.43 -8.19 -17.21
CA ALA A 219 12.08 -9.48 -17.32
C ALA A 219 11.27 -10.59 -16.62
N ALA A 220 10.41 -10.22 -15.67
CA ALA A 220 9.57 -11.16 -14.95
C ALA A 220 8.32 -11.56 -15.75
N GLU A 221 7.94 -12.83 -15.63
CA GLU A 221 6.73 -13.37 -16.22
C GLU A 221 5.56 -13.33 -15.23
N GLY A 222 4.43 -12.75 -15.63
CA GLY A 222 3.22 -12.74 -14.83
C GLY A 222 2.17 -11.75 -15.33
N PRO A 223 0.87 -12.00 -15.09
CA PRO A 223 -0.21 -11.12 -15.55
C PRO A 223 -0.07 -9.68 -15.04
N GLN A 224 0.43 -9.48 -13.82
CA GLN A 224 0.64 -8.16 -13.21
C GLN A 224 1.48 -7.20 -14.06
N TRP A 225 2.44 -7.72 -14.84
CA TRP A 225 3.32 -6.88 -15.68
C TRP A 225 2.82 -6.72 -17.12
N ARG A 226 1.68 -7.34 -17.46
CA ARG A 226 0.98 -7.13 -18.74
C ARG A 226 0.04 -5.93 -18.69
N VAL A 227 -0.26 -5.40 -17.51
CA VAL A 227 -1.09 -4.20 -17.34
C VAL A 227 -0.29 -2.99 -17.86
N PRO A 228 -0.79 -2.24 -18.87
CA PRO A 228 -0.02 -1.17 -19.51
C PRO A 228 0.39 -0.03 -18.58
N ASP A 229 -0.40 0.23 -17.55
CA ASP A 229 -0.08 1.16 -16.47
C ASP A 229 0.17 0.40 -15.17
N ARG A 230 1.44 0.13 -14.89
CA ARG A 230 1.90 -0.60 -13.69
C ARG A 230 1.40 0.00 -12.37
N SER A 231 1.14 1.31 -12.33
CA SER A 231 0.63 1.97 -11.13
C SER A 231 -0.74 1.42 -10.73
N LEU A 232 -1.52 0.90 -11.68
CA LEU A 232 -2.85 0.33 -11.38
C LEU A 232 -2.75 -0.86 -10.44
N VAL A 233 -1.83 -1.77 -10.74
CA VAL A 233 -1.61 -2.99 -9.97
C VAL A 233 -0.97 -2.68 -8.62
N ALA A 234 -0.04 -1.72 -8.58
CA ALA A 234 0.53 -1.25 -7.32
C ALA A 234 -0.56 -0.67 -6.40
N TRP A 235 -1.37 0.26 -6.92
CA TRP A 235 -2.27 1.07 -6.10
C TRP A 235 -3.57 0.38 -5.67
N ILE A 236 -3.79 -0.89 -6.02
CA ILE A 236 -4.87 -1.67 -5.37
C ILE A 236 -4.58 -1.84 -3.87
N ALA A 237 -3.30 -1.87 -3.48
CA ALA A 237 -2.87 -1.99 -2.09
C ALA A 237 -3.30 -0.75 -1.27
N ASN A 238 -3.27 0.45 -1.86
CA ASN A 238 -3.83 1.69 -1.28
C ASN A 238 -5.33 1.57 -0.99
N ALA A 239 -6.10 0.94 -1.90
CA ALA A 239 -7.52 0.71 -1.66
C ALA A 239 -7.76 -0.24 -0.48
N GLY A 240 -6.96 -1.31 -0.37
CA GLY A 240 -7.02 -2.24 0.77
C GLY A 240 -6.67 -1.54 2.08
N HIS A 241 -5.63 -0.69 2.07
CA HIS A 241 -5.23 0.12 3.23
C HIS A 241 -6.37 1.01 3.74
N ALA A 242 -7.01 1.74 2.83
CA ALA A 242 -8.07 2.67 3.20
C ALA A 242 -9.31 1.93 3.73
N VAL A 243 -9.76 0.88 3.03
CA VAL A 243 -10.92 0.07 3.44
C VAL A 243 -10.67 -0.59 4.79
N GLY A 244 -9.50 -1.21 4.99
CA GLY A 244 -9.14 -1.84 6.26
C GLY A 244 -9.08 -0.85 7.41
N THR A 245 -8.46 0.32 7.19
CA THR A 245 -8.40 1.39 8.21
C THR A 245 -9.80 1.88 8.60
N ALA A 246 -10.69 2.07 7.63
CA ALA A 246 -12.06 2.52 7.89
C ALA A 246 -12.93 1.44 8.56
N GLN A 247 -12.77 0.16 8.18
CA GLN A 247 -13.46 -0.94 8.86
C GLN A 247 -12.95 -1.10 10.30
N GLY A 248 -11.64 -0.98 10.54
CA GLY A 248 -11.08 -0.95 11.90
C GLY A 248 -11.66 0.19 12.74
N ALA A 249 -11.84 1.37 12.16
CA ALA A 249 -12.48 2.51 12.84
C ALA A 249 -13.96 2.26 13.17
N LEU A 250 -14.71 1.63 12.25
CA LEU A 250 -16.11 1.22 12.49
C LEU A 250 -16.22 0.24 13.65
N ASP A 251 -15.36 -0.79 13.66
CA ASP A 251 -15.39 -1.85 14.68
C ASP A 251 -14.96 -1.31 16.05
N ASP A 252 -13.86 -0.55 16.11
CA ASP A 252 -13.38 0.11 17.34
C ASP A 252 -14.47 1.02 17.92
N LEU A 253 -15.13 1.82 17.07
CA LEU A 253 -16.19 2.73 17.48
C LEU A 253 -17.47 2.02 17.91
N ALA A 254 -17.86 0.91 17.26
CA ALA A 254 -19.02 0.11 17.66
C ALA A 254 -18.88 -0.38 19.10
N ASN A 255 -17.66 -0.79 19.48
CA ASN A 255 -17.33 -1.20 20.85
C ASN A 255 -17.37 -0.01 21.82
N ALA A 256 -16.69 1.09 21.49
CA ALA A 256 -16.58 2.27 22.36
C ALA A 256 -17.90 3.04 22.55
N ALA A 257 -18.80 3.03 21.56
CA ALA A 257 -20.08 3.76 21.59
C ALA A 257 -21.06 3.24 22.66
N SER A 258 -20.78 2.07 23.25
CA SER A 258 -21.54 1.51 24.37
C SER A 258 -21.29 2.21 25.71
N GLU A 259 -20.15 2.87 25.87
CA GLU A 259 -19.69 3.42 27.16
C GLU A 259 -19.85 4.95 27.27
N ALA A 260 -20.30 5.60 26.20
CA ALA A 260 -19.99 7.01 25.99
C ALA A 260 -21.16 7.96 26.21
N THR A 261 -20.97 8.95 27.09
CA THR A 261 -21.87 10.09 27.23
C THR A 261 -21.10 11.41 27.09
N THR A 262 -21.65 12.31 26.29
CA THR A 262 -21.34 13.75 26.32
C THR A 262 -22.66 14.47 26.55
N GLY A 263 -22.80 15.10 27.73
CA GLY A 263 -23.91 15.99 28.10
C GLY A 263 -25.31 15.38 28.24
N ASP A 264 -25.55 14.20 27.68
CA ASP A 264 -26.83 13.49 27.63
C ASP A 264 -26.79 12.23 28.51
N SER A 265 -27.93 11.81 29.06
CA SER A 265 -28.03 10.60 29.88
C SER A 265 -27.96 9.30 29.09
N SER A 266 -28.07 9.35 27.75
CA SER A 266 -28.03 8.17 26.87
C SER A 266 -26.68 7.97 26.21
N ALA A 267 -26.30 6.69 26.07
CA ALA A 267 -25.07 6.30 25.39
C ALA A 267 -25.11 6.69 23.90
N LEU A 268 -23.96 6.95 23.26
CA LEU A 268 -23.89 7.29 21.83
C LEU A 268 -24.67 6.30 20.96
N ARG A 269 -24.55 4.99 21.22
CA ARG A 269 -25.25 3.93 20.47
C ARG A 269 -26.78 4.06 20.47
N GLU A 270 -27.37 4.71 21.48
CA GLU A 270 -28.84 4.85 21.61
C GLU A 270 -29.36 6.03 20.78
N ARG A 271 -28.49 7.00 20.45
CA ARG A 271 -28.83 8.20 19.72
C ARG A 271 -29.11 7.86 18.26
N GLU A 272 -30.32 8.19 17.78
CA GLU A 272 -30.74 7.91 16.40
C GLU A 272 -29.77 8.50 15.38
N ARG A 273 -29.37 9.77 15.57
CA ARG A 273 -28.45 10.44 14.65
C ARG A 273 -27.11 9.71 14.51
N PHE A 274 -26.55 9.23 15.62
CA PHE A 274 -25.33 8.44 15.61
C PHE A 274 -25.52 7.13 14.84
N ARG A 275 -26.61 6.39 15.10
CA ARG A 275 -26.93 5.14 14.38
C ARG A 275 -27.07 5.36 12.87
N LEU A 276 -27.69 6.46 12.45
CA LEU A 276 -27.82 6.82 11.03
C LEU A 276 -26.46 7.10 10.38
N ASP A 277 -25.61 7.89 11.03
CA ASP A 277 -24.28 8.21 10.51
C ASP A 277 -23.35 6.98 10.51
N PHE A 278 -23.43 6.14 11.54
CA PHE A 278 -22.73 4.85 11.60
C PHE A 278 -23.15 3.91 10.48
N ALA A 279 -24.46 3.73 10.27
CA ALA A 279 -24.98 2.86 9.22
C ALA A 279 -24.58 3.33 7.80
N ARG A 280 -24.55 4.66 7.59
CA ARG A 280 -24.08 5.24 6.32
C ARG A 280 -22.59 4.99 6.09
N ALA A 281 -21.75 5.23 7.10
CA ALA A 281 -20.33 4.94 7.01
C ALA A 281 -20.07 3.44 6.73
N GLN A 282 -20.79 2.54 7.40
CA GLN A 282 -20.70 1.10 7.15
C GLN A 282 -21.09 0.74 5.71
N ALA A 283 -22.16 1.33 5.17
CA ALA A 283 -22.59 1.10 3.80
C ALA A 283 -21.60 1.67 2.77
N GLU A 284 -21.03 2.85 3.03
CA GLU A 284 -20.02 3.51 2.20
C GLU A 284 -18.74 2.64 2.10
N VAL A 285 -18.21 2.15 3.23
CA VAL A 285 -17.03 1.28 3.26
C VAL A 285 -17.31 -0.06 2.58
N ALA A 286 -18.47 -0.68 2.84
CA ALA A 286 -18.86 -1.93 2.20
C ALA A 286 -19.01 -1.79 0.69
N ALA A 287 -19.61 -0.69 0.21
CA ALA A 287 -19.76 -0.40 -1.22
C ALA A 287 -18.40 -0.17 -1.89
N ALA A 288 -17.50 0.56 -1.25
CA ALA A 288 -16.13 0.77 -1.71
C ALA A 288 -15.37 -0.56 -1.87
N ARG A 289 -15.40 -1.41 -0.85
CA ARG A 289 -14.81 -2.75 -0.85
C ARG A 289 -15.35 -3.60 -2.00
N ALA A 290 -16.68 -3.66 -2.13
CA ALA A 290 -17.35 -4.44 -3.16
C ALA A 290 -17.02 -3.94 -4.58
N PHE A 291 -16.91 -2.62 -4.78
CA PHE A 291 -16.57 -2.06 -6.08
C PHE A 291 -15.15 -2.43 -6.53
N VAL A 292 -14.16 -2.41 -5.61
CA VAL A 292 -12.79 -2.87 -5.90
C VAL A 292 -12.80 -4.35 -6.28
N GLN A 293 -13.41 -5.20 -5.44
CA GLN A 293 -13.48 -6.64 -5.70
C GLN A 293 -14.13 -6.96 -7.05
N GLU A 294 -15.26 -6.32 -7.35
CA GLU A 294 -16.00 -6.54 -8.58
C GLU A 294 -15.26 -6.06 -9.82
N ALA A 295 -14.67 -4.86 -9.78
CA ALA A 295 -13.95 -4.28 -10.90
C ALA A 295 -12.74 -5.15 -11.28
N TRP A 296 -11.94 -5.54 -10.29
CA TRP A 296 -10.75 -6.37 -10.51
C TRP A 296 -11.09 -7.79 -10.92
N THR A 297 -12.12 -8.41 -10.32
CA THR A 297 -12.58 -9.74 -10.74
C THR A 297 -13.02 -9.76 -12.20
N ARG A 298 -13.65 -8.68 -12.69
CA ARG A 298 -14.05 -8.58 -14.09
C ARG A 298 -12.85 -8.32 -15.02
N ALA A 299 -11.91 -7.48 -14.62
CA ALA A 299 -10.79 -7.07 -15.46
C ALA A 299 -9.71 -8.17 -15.61
N TRP A 300 -9.45 -8.91 -14.54
CA TRP A 300 -8.28 -9.78 -14.45
C TRP A 300 -8.20 -10.90 -15.49
N PRO A 301 -9.29 -11.59 -15.88
CA PRO A 301 -9.24 -12.61 -16.92
C PRO A 301 -8.66 -12.11 -18.26
N SER A 302 -8.94 -10.86 -18.64
CA SER A 302 -8.37 -10.25 -19.86
C SER A 302 -6.85 -10.05 -19.75
N VAL A 303 -6.36 -9.71 -18.56
CA VAL A 303 -4.94 -9.55 -18.26
C VAL A 303 -4.22 -10.92 -18.29
N GLU A 304 -4.85 -11.96 -17.75
CA GLU A 304 -4.33 -13.33 -17.77
C GLU A 304 -4.27 -13.91 -19.19
N ALA A 305 -5.23 -13.56 -20.04
CA ALA A 305 -5.22 -13.90 -21.46
C ALA A 305 -4.15 -13.13 -22.26
N GLY A 306 -3.57 -12.06 -21.70
CA GLY A 306 -2.60 -11.20 -22.39
C GLY A 306 -3.24 -10.12 -23.27
N GLU A 307 -4.55 -9.91 -23.15
CA GLU A 307 -5.33 -8.94 -23.92
C GLU A 307 -6.07 -7.99 -22.95
N PRO A 308 -5.34 -7.18 -22.15
CA PRO A 308 -5.94 -6.35 -21.11
C PRO A 308 -6.98 -5.37 -21.67
N ASP A 309 -8.22 -5.47 -21.18
CA ASP A 309 -9.31 -4.58 -21.57
C ASP A 309 -9.15 -3.20 -20.93
N ALA A 310 -8.88 -2.18 -21.76
CA ALA A 310 -8.65 -0.82 -21.30
C ALA A 310 -9.83 -0.20 -20.54
N SER A 311 -11.07 -0.55 -20.89
CA SER A 311 -12.29 -0.06 -20.22
C SER A 311 -12.45 -0.70 -18.84
N GLN A 312 -12.16 -2.00 -18.73
CA GLN A 312 -12.19 -2.71 -17.44
C GLN A 312 -11.07 -2.23 -16.51
N LEU A 313 -9.86 -2.00 -17.04
CA LEU A 313 -8.75 -1.42 -16.27
C LEU A 313 -9.03 0.01 -15.82
N ALA A 314 -9.69 0.82 -16.65
CA ALA A 314 -10.19 2.13 -16.26
C ALA A 314 -11.19 2.07 -15.11
N ARG A 315 -12.10 1.08 -15.11
CA ARG A 315 -13.00 0.84 -13.98
C ARG A 315 -12.26 0.42 -12.71
N CYS A 316 -11.21 -0.39 -12.81
CA CYS A 316 -10.34 -0.72 -11.66
C CYS A 316 -9.67 0.53 -11.08
N ARG A 317 -9.21 1.45 -11.96
CA ARG A 317 -8.64 2.74 -11.53
C ARG A 317 -9.62 3.54 -10.70
N LEU A 318 -10.87 3.67 -11.19
CA LEU A 318 -11.94 4.36 -10.48
C LEU A 318 -12.25 3.69 -9.14
N ALA A 319 -12.32 2.37 -9.11
CA ALA A 319 -12.59 1.63 -7.87
C ALA A 319 -11.50 1.86 -6.82
N ASN A 320 -10.23 1.82 -7.22
CA ASN A 320 -9.11 2.05 -6.31
C ASN A 320 -9.14 3.46 -5.69
N VAL A 321 -9.26 4.51 -6.50
CA VAL A 321 -9.30 5.90 -5.98
C VAL A 321 -10.58 6.18 -5.20
N HIS A 322 -11.73 5.66 -5.65
CA HIS A 322 -12.99 5.79 -4.92
C HIS A 322 -12.92 5.16 -3.53
N ALA A 323 -12.29 3.99 -3.41
CA ALA A 323 -12.17 3.31 -2.11
C ALA A 323 -11.40 4.13 -1.08
N VAL A 324 -10.35 4.85 -1.50
CA VAL A 324 -9.61 5.74 -0.59
C VAL A 324 -10.48 6.92 -0.13
N HIS A 325 -11.15 7.58 -1.05
CA HIS A 325 -12.01 8.73 -0.73
C HIS A 325 -13.22 8.34 0.13
N ALA A 326 -13.96 7.30 -0.27
CA ALA A 326 -15.14 6.83 0.46
C ALA A 326 -14.80 6.37 1.88
N SER A 327 -13.66 5.68 2.07
CA SER A 327 -13.20 5.26 3.39
C SER A 327 -12.86 6.45 4.29
N ALA A 328 -12.18 7.46 3.76
CA ALA A 328 -11.86 8.66 4.53
C ALA A 328 -13.09 9.51 4.86
N ASP A 329 -14.03 9.66 3.92
CA ASP A 329 -15.26 10.40 4.13
C ASP A 329 -16.17 9.69 5.15
N ALA A 330 -16.21 8.35 5.12
CA ALA A 330 -16.91 7.53 6.11
C ALA A 330 -16.32 7.71 7.51
N VAL A 331 -14.99 7.67 7.67
CA VAL A 331 -14.35 7.90 8.98
C VAL A 331 -14.52 9.34 9.46
N GLU A 332 -14.49 10.33 8.55
CA GLU A 332 -14.80 11.72 8.90
C GLU A 332 -16.24 11.88 9.40
N ARG A 333 -17.21 11.20 8.76
CA ARG A 333 -18.60 11.15 9.23
C ARG A 333 -18.67 10.62 10.66
N LEU A 334 -17.97 9.53 10.95
CA LEU A 334 -17.93 8.94 12.30
C LEU A 334 -17.28 9.88 13.32
N PHE A 335 -16.18 10.55 12.93
CA PHE A 335 -15.49 11.52 13.77
C PHE A 335 -16.43 12.67 14.16
N ARG A 336 -17.16 13.23 13.20
CA ARG A 336 -18.16 14.29 13.45
C ARG A 336 -19.33 13.79 14.30
N ALA A 337 -19.82 12.56 14.06
CA ALA A 337 -20.94 11.98 14.79
C ALA A 337 -20.61 11.66 16.27
N SER A 338 -19.33 11.48 16.59
CA SER A 338 -18.87 11.08 17.94
C SER A 338 -18.63 12.26 18.89
N GLY A 339 -18.70 13.50 18.40
CA GLY A 339 -18.52 14.72 19.21
C GLY A 339 -17.16 14.77 19.92
N THR A 340 -17.10 15.36 21.12
CA THR A 340 -15.84 15.50 21.88
C THR A 340 -15.16 14.17 22.22
N ASN A 341 -15.91 13.05 22.26
CA ASN A 341 -15.32 11.73 22.49
C ASN A 341 -14.40 11.30 21.34
N ALA A 342 -14.65 11.78 20.12
CA ALA A 342 -13.82 11.51 18.95
C ALA A 342 -12.37 11.95 19.14
N ALA A 343 -12.12 12.99 19.95
CA ALA A 343 -10.79 13.54 20.20
C ALA A 343 -9.99 12.77 21.26
N ARG A 344 -10.57 11.73 21.89
CA ARG A 344 -9.88 10.93 22.90
C ARG A 344 -8.96 9.92 22.21
N ARG A 345 -7.69 9.90 22.59
CA ARG A 345 -6.72 8.90 22.09
C ARG A 345 -7.13 7.45 22.39
N SER A 346 -7.82 7.22 23.50
CA SER A 346 -8.31 5.88 23.88
C SER A 346 -9.39 5.32 22.96
N TRP A 347 -9.96 6.14 22.07
CA TRP A 347 -11.01 5.74 21.15
C TRP A 347 -10.50 5.40 19.75
N THR A 348 -9.19 5.59 19.50
CA THR A 348 -8.46 5.36 18.24
C THR A 348 -9.00 6.11 17.00
N LEU A 349 -10.23 6.61 17.02
CA LEU A 349 -10.94 7.23 15.90
C LEU A 349 -10.21 8.46 15.35
N GLU A 350 -9.66 9.32 16.22
CA GLU A 350 -8.87 10.48 15.79
C GLU A 350 -7.61 10.05 15.02
N ARG A 351 -6.93 8.98 15.47
CA ARG A 351 -5.76 8.42 14.79
C ARG A 351 -6.14 7.86 13.43
N ARG A 352 -7.17 7.01 13.37
CA ARG A 352 -7.70 6.46 12.10
C ARG A 352 -8.08 7.56 11.11
N TRP A 353 -8.71 8.63 11.60
CA TRP A 353 -9.04 9.79 10.79
C TRP A 353 -7.78 10.50 10.27
N ARG A 354 -6.83 10.85 11.14
CA ARG A 354 -5.56 11.51 10.73
C ARG A 354 -4.78 10.67 9.71
N ASP A 355 -4.74 9.35 9.93
CA ASP A 355 -4.07 8.40 9.04
C ASP A 355 -4.69 8.40 7.64
N LEU A 356 -6.02 8.33 7.55
CA LEU A 356 -6.74 8.40 6.27
C LEU A 356 -6.61 9.76 5.58
N GLN A 357 -6.63 10.87 6.32
CA GLN A 357 -6.40 12.20 5.73
C GLN A 357 -4.99 12.32 5.14
N THR A 358 -4.00 11.70 5.80
CA THR A 358 -2.62 11.64 5.31
C THR A 358 -2.50 10.71 4.09
N ALA A 359 -3.14 9.53 4.13
CA ALA A 359 -3.17 8.57 3.03
C ALA A 359 -3.76 9.18 1.74
N ARG A 360 -4.78 10.05 1.85
CA ARG A 360 -5.38 10.77 0.71
C ARG A 360 -4.42 11.69 -0.07
N GLN A 361 -3.26 12.03 0.50
CA GLN A 361 -2.27 12.86 -0.19
C GLN A 361 -1.33 12.05 -1.09
N HIS A 362 -1.40 10.71 -1.02
CA HIS A 362 -0.58 9.83 -1.84
C HIS A 362 -1.01 9.89 -3.32
N GLY A 363 -0.06 9.63 -4.23
CA GLY A 363 -0.30 9.72 -5.69
C GLY A 363 -1.46 8.85 -6.18
N ALA A 364 -1.71 7.72 -5.50
CA ALA A 364 -2.82 6.81 -5.76
C ALA A 364 -4.21 7.41 -5.47
N ALA A 365 -4.28 8.40 -4.59
CA ALA A 365 -5.51 9.02 -4.11
C ALA A 365 -5.79 10.39 -4.75
N LEU A 366 -4.87 10.92 -5.55
CA LEU A 366 -5.07 12.23 -6.18
C LEU A 366 -6.20 12.20 -7.21
N GLU A 367 -6.96 13.29 -7.31
CA GLU A 367 -8.17 13.40 -8.14
C GLU A 367 -7.95 13.11 -9.63
N TRP A 368 -6.72 13.30 -10.13
CA TRP A 368 -6.40 12.97 -11.52
C TRP A 368 -6.61 11.47 -11.83
N ASN A 369 -6.66 10.58 -10.82
CA ASN A 369 -7.02 9.18 -11.01
C ASN A 369 -8.51 9.00 -11.40
N PHE A 370 -9.40 9.88 -10.94
CA PHE A 370 -10.78 9.90 -11.43
C PHE A 370 -10.84 10.29 -12.91
N ASP A 371 -10.10 11.33 -13.32
CA ASP A 371 -9.95 11.71 -14.73
C ASP A 371 -9.37 10.54 -15.55
N ALA A 372 -8.26 9.94 -15.10
CA ALA A 372 -7.61 8.83 -15.78
C ALA A 372 -8.54 7.61 -15.98
N GLY A 373 -9.39 7.31 -14.99
CA GLY A 373 -10.40 6.27 -15.10
C GLY A 373 -11.60 6.65 -15.98
N ALA A 374 -12.04 7.91 -15.98
CA ALA A 374 -13.17 8.37 -16.78
C ALA A 374 -12.85 8.46 -18.29
N ARG A 375 -11.60 8.78 -18.65
CA ARG A 375 -11.19 9.02 -20.05
C ARG A 375 -11.54 7.88 -21.01
N PRO A 376 -11.15 6.60 -20.77
CA PRO A 376 -11.51 5.52 -21.67
C PRO A 376 -13.03 5.27 -21.76
N MET A 377 -13.76 5.50 -20.67
CA MET A 377 -15.23 5.39 -20.66
C MET A 377 -15.91 6.42 -21.56
N LEU A 378 -15.25 7.56 -21.80
CA LEU A 378 -15.70 8.64 -22.68
C LEU A 378 -15.06 8.55 -24.08
N GLY A 379 -14.38 7.46 -24.42
CA GLY A 379 -13.72 7.27 -25.72
C GLY A 379 -12.42 8.06 -25.89
N LEU A 380 -11.85 8.60 -24.81
CA LEU A 380 -10.55 9.28 -24.83
C LEU A 380 -9.40 8.30 -24.54
N PRO A 381 -8.18 8.57 -25.05
CA PRO A 381 -7.01 7.75 -24.71
C PRO A 381 -6.76 7.71 -23.20
N ALA A 382 -6.44 6.50 -22.71
CA ALA A 382 -6.03 6.29 -21.33
C ALA A 382 -4.79 7.14 -21.01
N ARG A 383 -4.76 7.72 -19.81
CA ARG A 383 -3.64 8.50 -19.30
C ARG A 383 -2.90 7.68 -18.26
N ARG A 384 -1.60 7.49 -18.44
CA ARG A 384 -0.75 6.82 -17.45
C ARG A 384 -0.48 7.76 -16.26
N ALA A 385 -0.26 7.16 -15.08
CA ALA A 385 0.32 7.88 -13.96
C ALA A 385 1.59 8.64 -14.37
N ARG A 386 1.72 9.88 -13.90
CA ARG A 386 2.92 10.70 -14.09
C ARG A 386 4.03 10.32 -13.12
#